data_AF-F5A883-F1
#
_entry.id   AF-F5A883-F1
#
_cell.length_a   1.000
_cell.length_b   1.000
_cell.length_c   1.000
_cell.angle_alpha   90.00
_cell.angle_beta   90.00
_cell.angle_gamma   90.00
#
_symmetry.space_group_name_H-M   'P 1'
#
loop_
_entity.id
_entity.type
_entity.pdbx_description
1 polymer ?
#
loop_
_entity_poly.entity_id
_entity_poly.type
_entity_poly.pdbx_seq_one_letter_code
_entity_poly.pdbx_strand_id
1 'polypeptide(L)'
;DFLCYFSSGQGFAFSGAAKLSAYACGITFADAFAEAIGPAARFPVGVINWGFWRASLQAQAVSEHLDALDDEQGFACFSRFVAQLASGSLRRLLCLQASPAVRQLMAVPEGQPLQLQPQPLPPAALPGIELDPAEHQRLQQLFDPQRLDQSIAVLLMVQLQTLGIFMTPQAQSAEHWRQQAGISERFGRWWLECLAILVEHGYLRRQGEDFAVATTIARTRHGAILAAWQTQ
;
A
#
# COMPACT_ATOMS: atom_id res chain seq x y z
N ASP A 1 -11.05 30.51 -3.61
CA ASP A 1 -10.01 29.52 -3.98
C ASP A 1 -10.03 28.33 -3.04
N PHE A 2 -9.56 27.18 -3.50
CA PHE A 2 -9.51 25.91 -2.74
C PHE A 2 -8.31 25.09 -3.21
N LEU A 3 -7.93 24.08 -2.41
CA LEU A 3 -6.99 23.03 -2.81
C LEU A 3 -7.71 21.68 -2.75
N CYS A 4 -7.72 20.96 -3.88
CA CYS A 4 -8.29 19.63 -3.98
C CYS A 4 -7.19 18.63 -4.35
N TYR A 5 -6.88 17.71 -3.44
CA TYR A 5 -5.99 16.58 -3.72
C TYR A 5 -6.75 15.49 -4.47
N PHE A 6 -6.17 15.07 -5.59
CA PHE A 6 -6.67 13.97 -6.40
C PHE A 6 -5.98 12.71 -5.92
N SER A 7 -6.70 11.97 -5.09
CA SER A 7 -6.26 10.73 -4.47
C SER A 7 -6.91 9.54 -5.16
N SER A 8 -6.73 8.35 -4.59
CA SER A 8 -7.25 7.10 -5.13
C SER A 8 -8.02 6.31 -4.09
N GLY A 9 -9.01 5.57 -4.57
CA GLY A 9 -9.65 4.49 -3.82
C GLY A 9 -8.65 3.39 -3.41
N GLN A 10 -7.46 3.31 -4.04
CA GLN A 10 -6.40 2.37 -3.67
C GLN A 10 -5.89 2.50 -2.23
N GLY A 11 -6.11 3.65 -1.58
CA GLY A 11 -5.81 3.83 -0.16
C GLY A 11 -6.71 3.02 0.79
N PHE A 12 -7.77 2.39 0.28
CA PHE A 12 -8.69 1.58 1.08
C PHE A 12 -8.40 0.08 0.94
N ALA A 13 -8.59 -0.68 2.02
CA ALA A 13 -8.19 -2.09 2.09
C ALA A 13 -8.86 -3.01 1.04
N PHE A 14 -10.00 -2.60 0.48
CA PHE A 14 -10.81 -3.42 -0.43
C PHE A 14 -10.44 -3.28 -1.91
N SER A 15 -9.49 -2.42 -2.29
CA SER A 15 -9.20 -2.10 -3.71
C SER A 15 -7.92 -2.74 -4.28
N GLY A 16 -7.26 -3.64 -3.57
CA GLY A 16 -6.08 -4.34 -4.09
C GLY A 16 -4.72 -3.70 -3.75
N ALA A 17 -4.64 -2.99 -2.62
CA ALA A 17 -3.42 -2.40 -2.09
C ALA A 17 -2.21 -3.37 -2.05
N ALA A 18 -2.46 -4.68 -1.94
CA ALA A 18 -1.45 -5.73 -1.97
C ALA A 18 -0.61 -5.77 -3.27
N LYS A 19 -1.13 -5.28 -4.40
CA LYS A 19 -0.44 -5.32 -5.71
C LYS A 19 0.30 -4.03 -6.06
N LEU A 20 0.04 -2.94 -5.35
CA LEU A 20 0.51 -1.59 -5.69
C LEU A 20 0.99 -0.82 -4.45
N SER A 21 1.86 -1.43 -3.64
CA SER A 21 2.28 -0.89 -2.33
C SER A 21 2.91 0.52 -2.41
N ALA A 22 3.77 0.78 -3.39
CA ALA A 22 4.36 2.10 -3.60
C ALA A 22 3.32 3.17 -3.94
N TYR A 23 2.34 2.82 -4.77
CA TYR A 23 1.22 3.70 -5.10
C TYR A 23 0.34 3.96 -3.88
N ALA A 24 -0.04 2.90 -3.15
CA ALA A 24 -0.81 3.01 -1.92
C ALA A 24 -0.12 3.89 -0.88
N CYS A 25 1.20 3.74 -0.69
CA CYS A 25 1.99 4.60 0.21
C CYS A 25 1.93 6.08 -0.20
N GLY A 26 2.13 6.39 -1.49
CA GLY A 26 2.03 7.76 -1.99
C GLY A 26 0.63 8.37 -1.80
N ILE A 27 -0.41 7.57 -2.04
CA ILE A 27 -1.81 7.94 -1.81
C ILE A 27 -2.08 8.21 -0.32
N THR A 28 -1.70 7.30 0.57
CA THR A 28 -1.87 7.46 2.02
C THR A 28 -1.12 8.69 2.55
N PHE A 29 0.10 8.95 2.04
CA PHE A 29 0.84 10.15 2.39
C PHE A 29 0.12 11.43 1.93
N ALA A 30 -0.34 11.49 0.67
CA ALA A 30 -1.02 12.67 0.14
C ALA A 30 -2.31 12.98 0.90
N ASP A 31 -3.06 11.94 1.26
CA ASP A 31 -4.27 12.03 2.08
C ASP A 31 -3.97 12.60 3.47
N ALA A 32 -2.95 12.06 4.15
CA ALA A 32 -2.53 12.53 5.47
C ALA A 32 -1.98 13.96 5.43
N PHE A 33 -1.24 14.30 4.37
CA PHE A 33 -0.72 15.65 4.17
C PHE A 33 -1.84 16.67 4.00
N ALA A 34 -2.83 16.39 3.14
CA ALA A 34 -3.99 17.25 2.92
C ALA A 34 -4.76 17.51 4.22
N GLU A 35 -4.91 16.47 5.04
CA GLU A 35 -5.56 16.56 6.35
C GLU A 35 -4.74 17.40 7.34
N ALA A 36 -3.42 17.23 7.36
CA ALA A 36 -2.52 17.96 8.25
C ALA A 36 -2.46 19.47 7.94
N ILE A 37 -2.49 19.86 6.65
CA ILE A 37 -2.41 21.28 6.27
C ILE A 37 -3.75 22.01 6.35
N GLY A 38 -4.87 21.27 6.28
CA GLY A 38 -6.22 21.83 6.22
C GLY A 38 -6.53 22.85 7.32
N PRO A 39 -6.24 22.59 8.60
CA PRO A 39 -6.50 23.53 9.69
C PRO A 39 -5.70 24.84 9.62
N ALA A 40 -4.50 24.81 9.05
CA ALA A 40 -3.61 25.97 8.96
C ALA A 40 -3.74 26.75 7.64
N ALA A 41 -4.42 26.16 6.65
CA ALA A 41 -4.60 26.76 5.34
C ALA A 41 -5.59 27.94 5.39
N ARG A 42 -5.31 28.98 4.58
CA ARG A 42 -6.21 30.14 4.40
C ARG A 42 -7.38 29.87 3.45
N PHE A 43 -7.44 28.67 2.89
CA PHE A 43 -8.43 28.22 1.93
C PHE A 43 -8.86 26.79 2.26
N PRO A 44 -10.05 26.35 1.83
CA PRO A 44 -10.48 24.97 2.02
C PRO A 44 -9.52 23.97 1.36
N VAL A 45 -9.10 22.96 2.11
CA VAL A 45 -8.31 21.83 1.61
C VAL A 45 -9.18 20.58 1.69
N GLY A 46 -9.29 19.86 0.58
CA GLY A 46 -10.07 18.63 0.50
C GLY A 46 -9.41 17.56 -0.35
N VAL A 47 -9.92 16.34 -0.22
CA VAL A 47 -9.42 15.14 -0.90
C VAL A 47 -10.56 14.44 -1.61
N ILE A 48 -10.38 14.10 -2.89
CA ILE A 48 -11.23 13.13 -3.57
C ILE A 48 -10.42 11.86 -3.81
N ASN A 49 -10.82 10.76 -3.20
CA ASN A 49 -10.32 9.43 -3.50
C ASN A 49 -11.08 8.91 -4.73
N TRP A 50 -10.43 8.86 -5.89
CA TRP A 50 -11.06 8.43 -7.13
C TRP A 50 -10.98 6.92 -7.34
N GLY A 51 -12.07 6.34 -7.83
CA GLY A 51 -12.09 5.06 -8.53
C GLY A 51 -11.47 5.19 -9.92
N PHE A 52 -11.71 4.19 -10.75
CA PHE A 52 -11.11 4.14 -12.09
C PHE A 52 -11.82 5.09 -13.05
N TRP A 53 -11.05 5.79 -13.87
CA TRP A 53 -11.56 6.64 -14.96
C TRP A 53 -11.47 5.86 -16.27
N ARG A 54 -12.54 5.86 -17.06
CA ARG A 54 -12.61 5.13 -18.33
C ARG A 54 -11.53 5.60 -19.31
N ALA A 55 -11.25 6.90 -19.34
CA ALA A 55 -10.19 7.48 -20.15
C ALA A 55 -8.78 6.95 -19.81
N SER A 56 -8.58 6.41 -18.60
CA SER A 56 -7.30 5.83 -18.17
C SER A 56 -7.16 4.34 -18.46
N LEU A 57 -8.22 3.68 -18.93
CA LEU A 57 -8.24 2.24 -19.19
C LEU A 57 -8.00 1.98 -20.67
N GLN A 58 -6.82 1.44 -21.01
CA GLN A 58 -6.47 1.01 -22.36
C GLN A 58 -7.14 -0.32 -22.72
N ALA A 59 -8.47 -0.37 -22.69
CA ALA A 59 -9.31 -1.57 -22.93
C ALA A 59 -9.14 -2.73 -21.92
N GLN A 60 -8.48 -2.52 -20.78
CA GLN A 60 -8.38 -3.51 -19.71
C GLN A 60 -9.57 -3.42 -18.74
N ALA A 61 -10.08 -4.59 -18.33
CA ALA A 61 -11.08 -4.67 -17.28
C ALA A 61 -10.48 -4.25 -15.93
N VAL A 62 -11.22 -3.41 -15.20
CA VAL A 62 -10.82 -2.82 -13.91
C VAL A 62 -10.70 -3.89 -12.82
N SER A 63 -11.79 -4.63 -12.62
CA SER A 63 -11.96 -5.80 -11.75
C SER A 63 -13.41 -6.29 -11.87
N GLU A 64 -13.76 -7.45 -11.30
CA GLU A 64 -15.17 -7.90 -11.25
C GLU A 64 -16.06 -7.03 -10.35
N HIS A 65 -15.48 -6.26 -9.43
CA HIS A 65 -16.21 -5.56 -8.36
C HIS A 65 -16.33 -4.05 -8.59
N LEU A 66 -15.53 -3.48 -9.49
CA LEU A 66 -15.51 -2.05 -9.79
C LEU A 66 -15.60 -1.83 -11.29
N ASP A 67 -16.33 -0.79 -11.67
CA ASP A 67 -16.43 -0.30 -13.04
C ASP A 67 -15.77 1.10 -13.11
N ALA A 68 -15.72 1.67 -14.31
CA ALA A 68 -15.04 2.92 -14.59
C ALA A 68 -16.01 4.09 -14.73
N LEU A 69 -15.65 5.21 -14.10
CA LEU A 69 -16.29 6.51 -14.25
C LEU A 69 -16.06 7.03 -15.66
N ASP A 70 -17.09 7.58 -16.29
CA ASP A 70 -16.90 8.47 -17.44
C ASP A 70 -16.60 9.91 -16.99
N ASP A 71 -16.19 10.74 -17.95
CA ASP A 71 -15.75 12.10 -17.68
C ASP A 71 -16.90 12.98 -17.13
N GLU A 72 -18.14 12.73 -17.56
CA GLU A 72 -19.33 13.45 -17.10
C GLU A 72 -19.63 13.13 -15.63
N GLN A 73 -19.59 11.84 -15.26
CA GLN A 73 -19.75 11.36 -13.88
C GLN A 73 -18.64 11.92 -12.98
N GLY A 74 -17.39 11.85 -13.43
CA GLY A 74 -16.24 12.39 -12.70
C GLY A 74 -16.37 13.89 -12.46
N PHE A 75 -16.72 14.66 -13.50
CA PHE A 75 -16.88 16.10 -13.40
C PHE A 75 -18.08 16.52 -12.54
N ALA A 76 -19.21 15.81 -12.64
CA ALA A 76 -20.37 16.04 -11.79
C ALA A 76 -20.03 15.80 -10.31
N CYS A 77 -19.26 14.76 -10.02
CA CYS A 77 -18.75 14.49 -8.67
C CYS A 77 -17.83 15.61 -8.18
N PHE A 78 -16.85 16.02 -8.99
CA PHE A 78 -15.91 17.09 -8.67
C PHE A 78 -16.64 18.40 -8.37
N SER A 79 -17.58 18.80 -9.23
CA SER A 79 -18.35 20.04 -9.07
C SER A 79 -19.15 20.05 -7.77
N ARG A 80 -19.80 18.92 -7.43
CA ARG A 80 -20.51 18.76 -6.15
C ARG A 80 -19.55 18.82 -4.96
N PHE A 81 -18.40 18.17 -5.05
CA PHE A 81 -17.41 18.17 -3.98
C PHE A 81 -16.87 19.57 -3.70
N VAL A 82 -16.51 20.34 -4.73
CA VAL A 82 -16.00 21.71 -4.58
C VAL A 82 -17.04 22.60 -3.89
N ALA A 83 -18.32 22.47 -4.23
CA ALA A 83 -19.38 23.22 -3.55
C ALA A 83 -19.49 22.86 -2.05
N GLN A 84 -19.41 21.58 -1.71
CA GLN A 84 -19.45 21.11 -0.31
C GLN A 84 -18.18 21.43 0.48
N LEU A 85 -17.04 21.46 -0.20
CA LEU A 85 -15.76 21.85 0.38
C LEU A 85 -15.76 23.35 0.70
N ALA A 86 -16.29 24.18 -0.20
CA ALA A 86 -16.44 25.62 0.00
C ALA A 86 -17.39 25.96 1.16
N SER A 87 -18.45 25.17 1.37
CA SER A 87 -19.36 25.34 2.51
C SER A 87 -18.82 24.73 3.82
N GLY A 88 -17.70 24.02 3.78
CA GLY A 88 -17.12 23.33 4.94
C GLY A 88 -17.87 22.06 5.35
N SER A 89 -18.85 21.62 4.57
CA SER A 89 -19.72 20.47 4.87
C SER A 89 -19.04 19.13 4.62
N LEU A 90 -18.08 19.08 3.69
CA LEU A 90 -17.36 17.86 3.33
C LEU A 90 -15.93 18.17 2.93
N ARG A 91 -14.96 17.47 3.54
CA ARG A 91 -13.53 17.63 3.24
C ARG A 91 -12.92 16.43 2.52
N ARG A 92 -13.59 15.28 2.54
CA ARG A 92 -13.11 14.05 1.90
C ARG A 92 -14.27 13.32 1.23
N LEU A 93 -14.04 12.79 0.04
CA LEU A 93 -15.03 12.03 -0.72
C LEU A 93 -14.38 10.83 -1.42
N LEU A 94 -15.02 9.66 -1.39
CA LEU A 94 -14.72 8.55 -2.29
C LEU A 94 -15.70 8.60 -3.45
N CYS A 95 -15.20 8.71 -4.67
CA CYS A 95 -15.99 8.65 -5.89
C CYS A 95 -15.62 7.40 -6.67
N LEU A 96 -16.53 6.45 -6.79
CA LEU A 96 -16.32 5.23 -7.56
C LEU A 96 -17.59 4.83 -8.30
N GLN A 97 -17.40 4.10 -9.40
CA GLN A 97 -18.47 3.40 -10.07
C GLN A 97 -18.49 1.95 -9.56
N ALA A 98 -19.41 1.65 -8.63
CA ALA A 98 -19.60 0.30 -8.12
C ALA A 98 -20.26 -0.58 -9.19
N SER A 99 -19.80 -1.83 -9.34
CA SER A 99 -20.46 -2.80 -10.21
C SER A 99 -21.88 -3.11 -9.70
N PRO A 100 -22.79 -3.60 -10.56
CA PRO A 100 -24.15 -3.96 -10.13
C PRO A 100 -24.19 -4.91 -8.93
N ALA A 101 -23.27 -5.88 -8.87
CA ALA A 101 -23.14 -6.81 -7.74
C ALA A 101 -22.77 -6.09 -6.44
N VAL A 102 -21.81 -5.16 -6.49
CA VAL A 102 -21.44 -4.37 -5.31
C VAL A 102 -22.57 -3.44 -4.89
N ARG A 103 -23.27 -2.81 -5.83
CA ARG A 103 -24.44 -1.96 -5.52
C ARG A 103 -25.54 -2.73 -4.78
N GLN A 104 -25.80 -3.98 -5.15
CA GLN A 104 -26.76 -4.83 -4.43
C GLN A 104 -26.31 -5.08 -2.98
N LEU A 105 -25.01 -5.31 -2.75
CA LEU A 105 -24.46 -5.49 -1.40
C LEU A 105 -24.47 -4.21 -0.56
N MET A 106 -24.32 -3.04 -1.18
CA MET A 106 -24.36 -1.76 -0.48
C MET A 106 -25.77 -1.46 0.07
N ALA A 107 -26.83 -2.06 -0.50
CA ALA A 107 -28.22 -1.89 -0.08
C ALA A 107 -28.67 -0.41 -0.01
N VAL A 108 -28.11 0.46 -0.85
CA VAL A 108 -28.46 1.89 -0.94
C VAL A 108 -29.46 2.08 -2.09
N PRO A 109 -30.68 2.60 -1.84
CA PRO A 109 -31.61 2.96 -2.90
C PRO A 109 -30.99 3.98 -3.87
N GLU A 110 -31.24 3.79 -5.17
CA GLU A 110 -30.70 4.73 -6.17
C GLU A 110 -31.23 6.15 -5.96
N GLY A 111 -30.33 7.13 -6.15
CA GLY A 111 -30.66 8.55 -6.02
C GLY A 111 -30.84 9.05 -4.59
N GLN A 112 -30.76 8.19 -3.57
CA GLN A 112 -30.92 8.60 -2.18
C GLN A 112 -29.56 8.75 -1.48
N PRO A 113 -29.25 9.93 -0.90
CA PRO A 113 -28.13 10.05 0.01
C PRO A 113 -28.49 9.33 1.32
N LEU A 114 -27.68 8.35 1.70
CA LEU A 114 -27.74 7.74 3.02
C LEU A 114 -26.60 8.29 3.88
N GLN A 115 -26.95 8.77 5.06
CA GLN A 115 -25.99 9.17 6.08
C GLN A 115 -26.03 8.13 7.18
N LEU A 116 -24.91 7.46 7.41
CA LEU A 116 -24.72 6.72 8.64
C LEU A 116 -24.65 7.77 9.76
N GLN A 117 -25.62 7.73 10.67
CA GLN A 117 -25.48 8.40 11.96
C GLN A 117 -24.75 7.41 12.86
N PRO A 118 -23.41 7.51 13.02
CA PRO A 118 -22.75 6.74 14.05
C PRO A 118 -23.41 7.16 15.35
N GLN A 119 -24.13 6.23 15.99
CA GLN A 119 -24.54 6.43 17.36
C GLN A 119 -23.23 6.73 18.11
N PRO A 120 -23.12 7.84 18.85
CA PRO A 120 -21.92 8.11 19.63
C PRO A 120 -21.84 7.01 20.69
N LEU A 121 -21.19 5.91 20.31
CA LEU A 121 -20.54 5.06 21.26
C LEU A 121 -19.59 6.02 21.97
N PRO A 122 -19.62 6.12 23.32
CA PRO A 122 -18.51 6.75 24.00
C PRO A 122 -17.22 6.15 23.43
N PRO A 123 -16.09 6.87 23.41
CA PRO A 123 -14.81 6.23 23.13
C PRO A 123 -14.60 5.19 24.24
N ALA A 124 -15.20 4.02 24.06
CA ALA A 124 -14.68 2.80 24.58
C ALA A 124 -13.28 2.84 24.00
N ALA A 125 -12.27 2.90 24.88
CA ALA A 125 -11.02 2.25 24.54
C ALA A 125 -11.48 0.94 23.91
N LEU A 126 -11.28 0.78 22.58
CA LEU A 126 -11.59 -0.48 21.93
C LEU A 126 -10.97 -1.49 22.88
N PRO A 127 -11.74 -2.33 23.58
CA PRO A 127 -11.11 -3.36 24.38
C PRO A 127 -10.26 -4.05 23.34
N GLY A 128 -8.93 -4.01 23.54
CA GLY A 128 -8.03 -4.71 22.64
C GLY A 128 -8.69 -6.07 22.47
N ILE A 129 -9.06 -6.41 21.23
CA ILE A 129 -9.74 -7.68 21.01
C ILE A 129 -8.65 -8.69 21.29
N GLU A 130 -8.58 -9.13 22.54
CA GLU A 130 -7.82 -10.30 22.93
C GLU A 130 -8.56 -11.44 22.26
N LEU A 131 -8.07 -11.80 21.08
CA LEU A 131 -8.45 -13.04 20.44
C LEU A 131 -8.22 -14.14 21.48
N ASP A 132 -9.25 -14.98 21.66
CA ASP A 132 -9.12 -16.21 22.44
C ASP A 132 -7.81 -16.90 22.02
N PRO A 133 -6.94 -17.34 22.94
CA PRO A 133 -5.69 -18.00 22.61
C PRO A 133 -5.84 -19.11 21.56
N ALA A 134 -6.96 -19.84 21.56
CA ALA A 134 -7.26 -20.87 20.56
C ALA A 134 -7.55 -20.28 19.17
N GLU A 135 -8.30 -19.17 19.09
CA GLU A 135 -8.61 -18.50 17.83
C GLU A 135 -7.39 -17.73 17.29
N HIS A 136 -6.59 -17.12 18.18
CA HIS A 136 -5.30 -16.53 17.84
C HIS A 136 -4.35 -17.61 17.28
N GLN A 137 -4.26 -18.77 17.92
CA GLN A 137 -3.46 -19.89 17.44
C GLN A 137 -4.00 -20.45 16.10
N ARG A 138 -5.32 -20.52 15.91
CA ARG A 138 -5.94 -20.90 14.63
C ARG A 138 -5.59 -19.91 13.51
N LEU A 139 -5.67 -18.61 13.76
CA LEU A 139 -5.32 -17.58 12.80
C LEU A 139 -3.82 -17.58 12.47
N GLN A 140 -2.96 -17.80 13.46
CA GLN A 140 -1.50 -18.01 13.25
C GLN A 140 -1.21 -19.27 12.42
N GLN A 141 -2.04 -20.31 12.52
CA GLN A 141 -1.92 -21.50 11.66
C GLN A 141 -2.40 -21.23 10.22
N LEU A 142 -3.38 -20.34 10.04
CA LEU A 142 -3.89 -19.94 8.72
C LEU A 142 -2.95 -18.96 8.02
N PHE A 143 -2.30 -18.08 8.77
CA PHE A 143 -1.35 -17.10 8.29
C PHE A 143 -0.20 -17.01 9.29
N ASP A 144 0.95 -17.55 8.90
CA ASP A 144 2.17 -17.46 9.69
C ASP A 144 2.93 -16.20 9.26
N PRO A 145 2.86 -15.09 10.03
CA PRO A 145 3.55 -13.86 9.68
C PRO A 145 5.06 -14.07 9.60
N GLN A 146 5.63 -15.02 10.35
CA GLN A 146 7.05 -15.33 10.26
C GLN A 146 7.40 -15.98 8.91
N ARG A 147 6.51 -16.79 8.33
CA ARG A 147 6.69 -17.32 6.97
C ARG A 147 6.65 -16.21 5.93
N LEU A 148 5.76 -15.23 6.08
CA LEU A 148 5.72 -14.09 5.17
C LEU A 148 7.02 -13.28 5.26
N ASP A 149 7.45 -12.91 6.47
CA ASP A 149 8.67 -12.11 6.67
C ASP A 149 9.92 -12.83 6.16
N GLN A 150 10.03 -14.15 6.43
CA GLN A 150 11.09 -14.99 5.88
C GLN A 150 11.04 -15.04 4.34
N SER A 151 9.84 -15.11 3.75
CA SER A 151 9.67 -15.12 2.29
C SER A 151 10.10 -13.79 1.68
N ILE A 152 9.73 -12.66 2.29
CA ILE A 152 10.16 -11.32 1.87
C ILE A 152 11.69 -11.21 1.90
N ALA A 153 12.33 -11.67 2.98
CA ALA A 153 13.80 -11.63 3.10
C ALA A 153 14.51 -12.49 2.04
N VAL A 154 14.01 -13.71 1.79
CA VAL A 154 14.53 -14.59 0.71
C VAL A 154 14.37 -13.94 -0.66
N LEU A 155 13.19 -13.40 -0.96
CA LEU A 155 12.91 -12.79 -2.25
C LEU A 155 13.77 -11.54 -2.45
N LEU A 156 13.94 -10.71 -1.42
CA LEU A 156 14.84 -9.57 -1.43
C LEU A 156 16.28 -10.00 -1.77
N MET A 157 16.80 -11.03 -1.07
CA MET A 157 18.13 -11.57 -1.33
C MET A 157 18.27 -12.06 -2.78
N VAL A 158 17.30 -12.84 -3.29
CA VAL A 158 17.30 -13.33 -4.67
C VAL A 158 17.28 -12.17 -5.68
N GLN A 159 16.47 -11.14 -5.46
CA GLN A 159 16.42 -9.98 -6.36
C GLN A 159 17.72 -9.20 -6.37
N LEU A 160 18.33 -8.92 -5.20
CA LEU A 160 19.63 -8.26 -5.14
C LEU A 160 20.73 -9.08 -5.82
N GLN A 161 20.65 -10.41 -5.72
CA GLN A 161 21.55 -11.31 -6.44
C GLN A 161 21.41 -11.22 -7.97
N THR A 162 20.23 -10.88 -8.51
CA THR A 162 20.07 -10.62 -9.95
C THR A 162 20.76 -9.34 -10.41
N LEU A 163 21.02 -8.40 -9.49
CA LEU A 163 21.82 -7.19 -9.73
C LEU A 163 23.34 -7.45 -9.65
N GLY A 164 23.75 -8.71 -9.46
CA GLY A 164 25.16 -9.11 -9.46
C GLY A 164 25.92 -8.85 -8.16
N ILE A 165 25.21 -8.56 -7.06
CA ILE A 165 25.78 -8.37 -5.72
C ILE A 165 25.48 -9.58 -4.82
N PHE A 166 26.23 -9.74 -3.72
CA PHE A 166 26.13 -10.89 -2.81
C PHE A 166 26.31 -12.26 -3.49
N MET A 167 27.11 -12.30 -4.55
CA MET A 167 27.53 -13.52 -5.25
C MET A 167 28.71 -14.22 -4.56
N THR A 168 29.46 -13.46 -3.76
CA THR A 168 30.67 -13.90 -3.08
C THR A 168 30.54 -13.65 -1.57
N PRO A 169 31.23 -14.42 -0.72
CA PRO A 169 31.18 -14.26 0.73
C PRO A 169 32.03 -13.09 1.24
N GLN A 170 32.55 -12.24 0.35
CA GLN A 170 33.43 -11.15 0.72
C GLN A 170 32.65 -10.07 1.49
N ALA A 171 33.20 -9.65 2.64
CA ALA A 171 32.68 -8.50 3.38
C ALA A 171 32.99 -7.22 2.59
N GLN A 172 31.98 -6.38 2.37
CA GLN A 172 32.12 -5.07 1.74
C GLN A 172 31.19 -4.07 2.41
N SER A 173 31.49 -2.79 2.27
CA SER A 173 30.66 -1.72 2.84
C SER A 173 29.29 -1.64 2.16
N ALA A 174 28.31 -1.09 2.88
CA ALA A 174 26.99 -0.82 2.32
C ALA A 174 27.08 0.02 1.04
N GLU A 175 27.95 1.01 1.01
CA GLU A 175 28.12 1.92 -0.13
C GLU A 175 28.70 1.22 -1.36
N HIS A 176 29.67 0.31 -1.16
CA HIS A 176 30.25 -0.47 -2.25
C HIS A 176 29.19 -1.34 -2.95
N TRP A 177 28.39 -2.08 -2.16
CA TRP A 177 27.32 -2.91 -2.71
C TRP A 177 26.25 -2.08 -3.42
N ARG A 178 25.88 -0.91 -2.88
CA ARG A 178 24.93 0.02 -3.50
C ARG A 178 25.41 0.46 -4.89
N GLN A 179 26.67 0.88 -4.98
CA GLN A 179 27.27 1.35 -6.23
C GLN A 179 27.39 0.21 -7.26
N GLN A 180 27.83 -0.98 -6.83
CA GLN A 180 27.93 -2.15 -7.71
C GLN A 180 26.56 -2.58 -8.27
N ALA A 181 25.50 -2.48 -7.47
CA ALA A 181 24.14 -2.76 -7.90
C ALA A 181 23.51 -1.65 -8.77
N GLY A 182 24.21 -0.53 -9.00
CA GLY A 182 23.69 0.62 -9.74
C GLY A 182 22.57 1.38 -9.03
N ILE A 183 22.44 1.23 -7.70
CA ILE A 183 21.40 1.89 -6.91
C ILE A 183 21.80 3.34 -6.67
N SER A 184 20.95 4.30 -7.04
CA SER A 184 21.21 5.75 -6.86
C SER A 184 21.21 6.18 -5.38
N GLU A 185 21.97 7.24 -5.05
CA GLU A 185 22.15 7.73 -3.67
C GLU A 185 20.85 8.18 -3.02
N ARG A 186 19.89 8.67 -3.82
CA ARG A 186 18.54 9.03 -3.37
C ARG A 186 17.81 7.89 -2.65
N PHE A 187 18.20 6.64 -2.88
CA PHE A 187 17.66 5.45 -2.24
C PHE A 187 18.52 4.93 -1.08
N GLY A 188 19.49 5.71 -0.58
CA GLY A 188 20.43 5.29 0.47
C GLY A 188 19.75 4.83 1.76
N ARG A 189 18.68 5.52 2.19
CA ARG A 189 17.89 5.09 3.37
C ARG A 189 17.22 3.73 3.13
N TRP A 190 16.53 3.57 2.00
CA TRP A 190 15.92 2.30 1.62
C TRP A 190 16.95 1.17 1.54
N TRP A 191 18.12 1.46 1.01
CA TRP A 191 19.21 0.50 0.91
C TRP A 191 19.69 0.00 2.29
N LEU A 192 19.83 0.90 3.27
CA LEU A 192 20.21 0.50 4.63
C LEU A 192 19.14 -0.38 5.29
N GLU A 193 17.85 -0.11 5.06
CA GLU A 193 16.76 -0.95 5.55
C GLU A 193 16.79 -2.35 4.91
N CYS A 194 17.08 -2.45 3.61
CA CYS A 194 17.25 -3.74 2.95
C CYS A 194 18.37 -4.57 3.60
N LEU A 195 19.50 -3.94 3.93
CA LEU A 195 20.59 -4.62 4.63
C LEU A 195 20.19 -5.04 6.05
N ALA A 196 19.46 -4.20 6.77
CA ALA A 196 18.97 -4.51 8.12
C ALA A 196 18.07 -5.75 8.12
N ILE A 197 17.08 -5.81 7.21
CA ILE A 197 16.19 -6.97 7.02
C ILE A 197 17.01 -8.23 6.73
N LEU A 198 17.99 -8.16 5.84
CA LEU A 198 18.82 -9.32 5.49
C LEU A 198 19.73 -9.78 6.64
N VAL A 199 20.16 -8.88 7.51
CA VAL A 199 20.92 -9.22 8.73
C VAL A 199 20.00 -9.88 9.77
N GLU A 200 18.82 -9.30 10.00
CA GLU A 200 17.83 -9.84 10.94
C GLU A 200 17.42 -11.27 10.59
N HIS A 201 17.23 -11.56 9.30
CA HIS A 201 16.87 -12.88 8.81
C HIS A 201 18.07 -13.79 8.49
N GLY A 202 19.31 -13.37 8.79
CA GLY A 202 20.51 -14.22 8.71
C GLY A 202 21.05 -14.50 7.30
N TYR A 203 20.65 -13.71 6.29
CA TYR A 203 21.24 -13.77 4.95
C TYR A 203 22.56 -13.02 4.88
N LEU A 204 22.68 -11.92 5.64
CA LEU A 204 23.90 -11.15 5.81
C LEU A 204 24.36 -11.18 7.27
N ARG A 205 25.65 -10.92 7.48
CA ARG A 205 26.24 -10.66 8.79
C ARG A 205 26.95 -9.33 8.76
N ARG A 206 26.62 -8.45 9.70
CA ARG A 206 27.34 -7.19 9.90
C ARG A 206 28.67 -7.45 10.63
N GLN A 207 29.76 -6.95 10.07
CA GLN A 207 31.12 -7.03 10.59
C GLN A 207 31.67 -5.60 10.71
N GLY A 208 31.41 -4.93 11.83
CA GLY A 208 31.67 -3.50 11.96
C GLY A 208 30.80 -2.69 11.00
N GLU A 209 31.42 -1.99 10.05
CA GLU A 209 30.74 -1.20 9.02
C GLU A 209 30.49 -1.99 7.71
N ASP A 210 31.01 -3.21 7.61
CA ASP A 210 30.90 -4.06 6.43
C ASP A 210 29.83 -5.16 6.58
N PHE A 211 29.37 -5.68 5.44
CA PHE A 211 28.35 -6.71 5.34
C PHE A 211 28.90 -7.89 4.54
N ALA A 212 28.81 -9.09 5.12
CA ALA A 212 29.22 -10.35 4.50
C ALA A 212 28.02 -11.28 4.29
N VAL A 213 28.05 -12.09 3.23
CA VAL A 213 27.02 -13.11 2.99
C VAL A 213 27.15 -14.22 4.02
N ALA A 214 26.10 -14.43 4.81
CA ALA A 214 26.02 -15.49 5.82
C ALA A 214 25.36 -16.77 5.26
N THR A 215 24.36 -16.60 4.38
CA THR A 215 23.64 -17.72 3.75
C THR A 215 23.71 -17.59 2.23
N THR A 216 24.38 -18.55 1.58
CA THR A 216 24.54 -18.55 0.12
C THR A 216 23.32 -19.17 -0.57
N ILE A 217 22.68 -18.39 -1.43
CA ILE A 217 21.62 -18.88 -2.34
C ILE A 217 22.23 -19.07 -3.73
N ALA A 218 22.20 -20.31 -4.23
CA ALA A 218 22.66 -20.61 -5.58
C ALA A 218 21.69 -20.07 -6.63
N ARG A 219 22.24 -19.50 -7.72
CA ARG A 219 21.45 -18.92 -8.82
C ARG A 219 20.47 -19.90 -9.47
N THR A 220 20.82 -21.19 -9.49
CA THR A 220 19.95 -22.27 -9.98
C THR A 220 18.66 -22.44 -9.16
N ARG A 221 18.63 -21.97 -7.90
CA ARG A 221 17.46 -22.06 -7.02
C ARG A 221 16.51 -20.87 -7.14
N HIS A 222 16.92 -19.78 -7.81
CA HIS A 222 16.12 -18.54 -7.91
C HIS A 222 14.72 -18.81 -8.48
N GLY A 223 14.64 -19.55 -9.60
CA GLY A 223 13.35 -19.88 -10.23
C GLY A 223 12.44 -20.74 -9.35
N ALA A 224 13.01 -21.72 -8.64
CA ALA A 224 12.25 -22.58 -7.74
C ALA A 224 11.71 -21.82 -6.52
N ILE A 225 12.50 -20.89 -5.98
CA ILE A 225 12.09 -20.01 -4.87
C ILE A 225 10.93 -19.11 -5.30
N LEU A 226 11.02 -18.50 -6.48
CA LEU A 226 9.97 -17.63 -6.99
C LEU A 226 8.67 -18.41 -7.28
N ALA A 227 8.79 -19.60 -7.85
CA ALA A 227 7.63 -20.46 -8.11
C ALA A 227 6.94 -20.91 -6.81
N ALA A 228 7.72 -21.27 -5.78
CA ALA A 228 7.18 -21.67 -4.48
C ALA A 228 6.40 -20.53 -3.80
N TRP A 229 6.88 -19.29 -3.91
CA TRP A 229 6.17 -18.11 -3.41
C TRP A 229 4.83 -17.87 -4.12
N GLN A 230 4.77 -18.07 -5.45
CA GLN A 230 3.53 -17.87 -6.22
C GLN A 230 2.43 -18.89 -5.90
N THR A 231 2.78 -20.00 -5.27
CA THR A 231 1.85 -21.07 -4.90
C THR A 231 1.42 -21.08 -3.43
N GLN A 232 1.96 -20.16 -2.62
CA GLN A 232 1.52 -19.91 -1.23
C GLN A 232 0.30 -18.99 -1.22
#